data_AF-A0A0C2Z9Z7-F1
#
_entry.id   AF-A0A0C2Z9Z7-F1
#
_cell.length_a   1.000
_cell.length_b   1.000
_cell.length_c   1.000
_cell.angle_alpha   90.00
_cell.angle_beta   90.00
_cell.angle_gamma   90.00
#
_symmetry.space_group_name_H-M   'P 1'
#
loop_
_entity.id
_entity.type
_entity.pdbx_description
1 polymer ?
#
loop_
_entity_poly.entity_id
_entity_poly.type
_entity_poly.pdbx_seq_one_letter_code
_entity_poly.pdbx_strand_id
1 'polypeptide(L)'
;MIETKSDKDLKDINVKQKQRATLDFVRRINSLDDDLRDGKTWAYLLLGETQFYSLQKSGADIEDIARSAKINESSLSGNLFD
;
A
#
# COMPACT_ATOMS: atom_id res chain seq x y z
N MET A 1 0.31 7.25 0.02
CA MET A 1 -0.39 7.25 1.32
C MET A 1 0.04 6.01 2.09
N ILE A 2 0.36 6.14 3.37
CA ILE A 2 0.83 5.03 4.22
C ILE A 2 -0.20 4.82 5.33
N GLU A 3 -0.69 3.59 5.49
CA GLU A 3 -1.57 3.20 6.58
C GLU A 3 -0.94 2.05 7.37
N THR A 4 -0.86 2.22 8.69
CA THR A 4 -0.36 1.19 9.63
C THR A 4 -1.51 0.55 10.39
N LYS A 5 -1.46 -0.77 10.57
CA LYS A 5 -2.47 -1.53 11.33
C LYS A 5 -1.82 -2.63 12.17
N SER A 6 -2.53 -3.04 13.21
CA SER A 6 -2.24 -4.29 13.90
C SER A 6 -2.43 -5.46 12.92
N ASP A 7 -1.54 -6.44 12.97
CA ASP A 7 -1.49 -7.51 11.97
C ASP A 7 -2.78 -8.33 11.91
N LYS A 8 -3.48 -8.47 13.05
CA LYS A 8 -4.77 -9.17 13.15
C LYS A 8 -5.90 -8.50 12.36
N ASP A 9 -5.81 -7.18 12.15
CA ASP A 9 -6.85 -6.39 11.49
C ASP A 9 -6.65 -6.35 9.97
N LEU A 10 -5.45 -6.68 9.46
CA LEU A 10 -5.13 -6.65 8.02
C LEU A 10 -6.05 -7.55 7.17
N LYS A 11 -6.63 -8.60 7.77
CA LYS A 11 -7.50 -9.58 7.10
C LYS A 11 -9.00 -9.30 7.26
N ASP A 12 -9.37 -8.27 8.02
CA ASP A 12 -10.77 -7.89 8.23
C ASP A 12 -11.41 -7.47 6.89
N ILE A 13 -12.66 -7.90 6.67
CA ILE A 13 -13.48 -7.53 5.52
C ILE A 13 -13.60 -6.00 5.40
N ASN A 14 -13.72 -5.29 6.53
CA ASN A 14 -13.74 -3.84 6.57
C ASN A 14 -12.45 -3.22 6.04
N VAL A 15 -11.31 -3.88 6.28
CA VAL A 15 -10.01 -3.44 5.79
C VAL A 15 -9.92 -3.67 4.27
N LYS A 16 -10.42 -4.78 3.74
CA LYS A 16 -10.49 -5.02 2.28
C LYS A 16 -11.29 -3.96 1.52
N GLN A 17 -12.43 -3.55 2.07
CA GLN A 17 -13.26 -2.49 1.45
C GLN A 17 -12.53 -1.14 1.45
N LYS A 18 -11.88 -0.79 2.56
CA LYS A 18 -11.05 0.43 2.66
C LYS A 18 -9.86 0.41 1.71
N GLN A 19 -9.22 -0.75 1.55
CA GLN A 19 -8.12 -0.92 0.60
C GLN A 19 -8.59 -0.71 -0.85
N ARG A 20 -9.76 -1.26 -1.24
CA ARG A 20 -10.33 -1.03 -2.59
C ARG A 20 -10.62 0.45 -2.83
N ALA A 21 -11.33 1.10 -1.92
CA ALA A 21 -11.63 2.53 -2.03
C ALA A 21 -10.35 3.38 -2.13
N THR A 22 -9.31 2.98 -1.39
CA THR A 22 -8.01 3.64 -1.42
C THR A 22 -7.26 3.43 -2.74
N LEU A 23 -7.28 2.22 -3.31
CA LEU A 23 -6.68 1.98 -4.63
C LEU A 23 -7.39 2.78 -5.71
N ASP A 24 -8.71 2.85 -5.69
CA ASP A 24 -9.49 3.67 -6.62
C ASP A 24 -9.15 5.15 -6.48
N PHE A 25 -8.96 5.63 -5.25
CA PHE A 25 -8.49 6.99 -5.01
C PHE A 25 -7.09 7.25 -5.58
N VAL A 26 -6.14 6.33 -5.36
CA VAL A 26 -4.79 6.44 -5.92
C VAL A 26 -4.81 6.41 -7.45
N ARG A 27 -5.66 5.58 -8.06
CA ARG A 27 -5.87 5.61 -9.52
C ARG A 27 -6.37 6.94 -10.02
N ARG A 28 -7.38 7.49 -9.36
CA ARG A 28 -7.96 8.79 -9.73
C ARG A 28 -6.94 9.90 -9.64
N ILE A 29 -6.06 9.88 -8.62
CA ILE A 29 -4.92 10.80 -8.56
C ILE A 29 -4.02 10.56 -9.77
N ASN A 30 -3.54 9.34 -9.98
CA ASN A 30 -2.62 9.01 -11.07
C ASN A 30 -3.18 9.24 -12.47
N SER A 31 -4.51 9.32 -12.65
CA SER A 31 -5.16 9.69 -13.91
C SER A 31 -5.25 11.19 -14.14
N LEU A 32 -4.93 12.03 -13.15
CA LEU A 32 -4.83 13.47 -13.35
C LEU A 32 -3.64 13.80 -14.27
N ASP A 33 -3.74 14.96 -14.92
CA ASP A 33 -2.63 15.54 -15.68
C ASP A 33 -1.38 15.69 -14.81
N ASP A 34 -0.22 15.60 -15.44
CA ASP A 34 1.06 15.51 -14.75
C ASP A 34 1.37 16.74 -13.89
N ASP A 35 0.97 17.92 -14.39
CA ASP A 35 1.08 19.20 -13.67
C ASP A 35 0.25 19.22 -12.38
N LEU A 36 -0.87 18.49 -12.33
CA LEU A 36 -1.70 18.36 -11.13
C LEU A 36 -1.15 17.37 -10.10
N ARG A 37 -0.09 16.64 -10.47
CA ARG A 37 0.62 15.68 -9.62
C ARG A 37 2.07 16.04 -9.37
N ASP A 38 2.52 17.22 -9.81
CA ASP A 38 3.93 17.63 -9.81
C ASP A 38 4.87 16.57 -10.44
N GLY A 39 4.45 15.89 -11.50
CA GLY A 39 5.24 14.82 -12.11
C GLY A 39 5.37 13.54 -11.28
N LYS A 40 4.57 13.36 -10.22
CA LYS A 40 4.69 12.23 -9.29
C LYS A 40 3.67 11.12 -9.59
N THR A 41 4.06 9.88 -9.28
CA THR A 41 3.16 8.73 -9.23
C THR A 41 2.89 8.34 -7.78
N TRP A 42 1.62 8.14 -7.45
CA TRP A 42 1.18 7.79 -6.11
C TRP A 42 1.01 6.29 -5.96
N ALA A 43 1.34 5.78 -4.78
CA ALA A 43 1.14 4.39 -4.38
C ALA A 43 0.45 4.32 -3.01
N TYR A 44 -0.28 3.23 -2.81
CA TYR A 44 -0.80 2.84 -1.51
C TYR A 44 0.11 1.78 -0.91
N LEU A 45 0.57 2.05 0.31
CA LEU A 45 1.37 1.13 1.11
C LEU A 45 0.54 0.68 2.29
N LEU A 46 0.39 -0.63 2.45
CA LEU A 46 -0.22 -1.23 3.63
C LEU A 46 0.85 -1.98 4.39
N LEU A 47 1.17 -1.48 5.58
CA LEU A 47 2.28 -1.98 6.37
C LEU A 47 1.80 -2.51 7.71
N GLY A 48 2.07 -3.79 7.97
CA GLY A 48 1.86 -4.40 9.28
C GLY A 48 2.90 -3.92 10.29
N GLU A 49 2.52 -3.79 11.55
CA GLU A 49 3.41 -3.31 12.61
C GLU A 49 4.63 -4.24 12.79
N THR A 50 4.41 -5.56 12.78
CA THR A 50 5.52 -6.54 12.86
C THR A 50 6.44 -6.44 11.64
N GLN A 51 5.86 -6.27 10.44
CA GLN A 51 6.63 -6.11 9.21
C GLN A 51 7.52 -4.87 9.25
N PHE A 52 6.96 -3.73 9.69
CA PHE A 52 7.69 -2.47 9.84
C PHE A 52 8.89 -2.62 10.79
N TYR A 53 8.66 -3.09 12.01
CA TYR A 53 9.74 -3.22 12.99
C TYR A 53 10.78 -4.28 12.60
N SER A 54 10.38 -5.35 11.90
CA SER A 54 11.32 -6.34 11.37
C SER A 54 12.27 -5.74 10.34
N LEU A 55 11.73 -5.01 9.36
CA LEU A 55 12.52 -4.35 8.31
C LEU A 55 13.39 -3.24 8.89
N GLN A 56 12.84 -2.42 9.77
CA GLN A 56 13.58 -1.35 10.44
C GLN A 56 14.74 -1.89 11.28
N LYS A 57 14.54 -2.99 12.02
CA LYS A 57 15.64 -3.67 12.76
C LYS A 57 16.69 -4.28 11.85
N SER A 58 16.32 -4.65 10.63
CA SER A 58 17.23 -5.21 9.62
C SER A 58 18.05 -4.14 8.89
N GLY A 59 17.84 -2.85 9.20
CA GLY A 59 18.51 -1.74 8.55
C GLY A 59 17.89 -1.34 7.20
N ALA A 60 16.67 -1.82 6.90
CA ALA A 60 15.96 -1.44 5.68
C ALA A 60 15.64 0.06 5.68
N ASP A 61 15.85 0.71 4.54
CA ASP A 61 15.45 2.10 4.37
C ASP A 61 13.96 2.23 3.99
N ILE A 62 13.49 3.47 3.82
CA ILE A 62 12.09 3.71 3.48
C ILE A 62 11.72 3.19 2.08
N GLU A 63 12.68 3.10 1.16
CA GLU A 63 12.45 2.62 -0.19
C GLU A 63 12.26 1.10 -0.18
N ASP A 64 13.06 0.39 0.63
CA ASP A 64 12.91 -1.05 0.89
C ASP A 64 11.57 -1.37 1.55
N ILE A 65 11.21 -0.60 2.59
CA ILE A 65 9.92 -0.75 3.28
C ILE A 65 8.78 -0.49 2.29
N ALA A 66 8.85 0.58 1.49
CA ALA A 66 7.83 0.92 0.51
C ALA A 66 7.68 -0.14 -0.58
N ARG A 67 8.78 -0.70 -1.09
CA ARG A 67 8.73 -1.83 -2.04
C ARG A 67 8.02 -3.04 -1.46
N SER A 68 8.31 -3.39 -0.21
CA SER A 68 7.73 -4.57 0.45
C SER A 68 6.24 -4.44 0.80
N ALA A 69 5.74 -3.21 0.95
CA ALA A 69 4.39 -2.92 1.44
C ALA A 69 3.43 -2.39 0.37
N LYS A 70 3.89 -2.26 -0.87
CA LYS A 70 3.10 -1.74 -1.97
C LYS A 70 1.96 -2.68 -2.32
N ILE A 71 0.74 -2.15 -2.28
CA ILE A 71 -0.48 -2.91 -2.64
C ILE A 71 -0.89 -2.60 -4.08
N ASN A 72 -1.32 -3.65 -4.79
CA ASN A 72 -1.93 -3.60 -6.11
C ASN A 72 -3.22 -4.46 -6.14
N GLU A 73 -3.92 -4.50 -7.28
CA GLU A 73 -5.16 -5.28 -7.38
C GLU A 73 -4.96 -6.78 -7.25
N SER A 74 -3.83 -7.32 -7.73
CA SER A 74 -3.50 -8.73 -7.59
C SER A 74 -3.36 -9.12 -6.11
N SER A 75 -2.79 -8.23 -5.30
CA SER A 75 -2.70 -8.42 -3.84
C SER A 75 -4.07 -8.41 -3.14
N LEU A 76 -5.08 -7.74 -3.71
CA LEU A 76 -6.43 -7.67 -3.16
C LEU A 76 -7.36 -8.79 -3.59
N SER A 77 -7.20 -9.26 -4.83
CA SER A 77 -8.00 -10.34 -5.41
C SER A 77 -7.59 -11.72 -4.90
N GLY A 78 -6.42 -11.85 -4.27
CA GLY A 78 -5.86 -13.12 -3.80
C GLY A 78 -5.12 -13.89 -4.90
N ASN A 79 -5.10 -13.37 -6.12
CA ASN A 79 -4.33 -13.92 -7.22
C ASN A 79 -2.93 -13.31 -7.20
N LEU A 80 -2.08 -13.81 -6.29
CA LEU A 80 -0.64 -13.55 -6.34
C LEU A 80 0.07 -14.44 -7.39
N PHE A 81 -0.67 -15.34 -8.03
CA PHE A 81 -0.21 -16.28 -9.06
C PHE A 81 -1.28 -16.40 -10.16
N ASP A 82 -1.33 -15.41 -11.04
CA ASP A 82 -1.72 -15.58 -12.45
C ASP A 82 -0.75 -14.73 -13.28
#